data_AF-A0A933G7K3-F1
#
_entry.id   AF-A0A933G7K3-F1
#
_cell.length_a   1.000
_cell.length_b   1.000
_cell.length_c   1.000
_cell.angle_alpha   90.00
_cell.angle_beta   90.00
_cell.angle_gamma   90.00
#
_symmetry.space_group_name_H-M   'P 1'
#
loop_
_entity.id
_entity.type
_entity.pdbx_description
1 polymer ?
#
loop_
_entity_poly.entity_id
_entity_poly.type
_entity_poly.pdbx_seq_one_letter_code
_entity_poly.pdbx_strand_id
1 'polypeptide(L)'
;MTAQEDDALRRLIRSAGEEWLIESPEPSDKVLAGLRSAIDEVNRLAAERLGRSSPRIDVDSLVREQERNPHKVRAFLQALGSTESPEMLLMVWRILEGRGIQSVHLEYRLQKTFSLHVCLQSVHGEPDEKYKSANVYDAVLLRHLGIMTMDNEPILDGFYPFDTSE
;
A
#
# COMPACT_ATOMS: atom_id res chain seq x y z
N MET A 1 -1.43 -19.21 -17.31
CA MET A 1 -1.70 -18.90 -15.89
C MET A 1 -2.54 -17.64 -15.70
N THR A 2 -2.60 -16.72 -16.68
CA THR A 2 -3.27 -15.42 -16.56
C THR A 2 -4.78 -15.49 -16.26
N ALA A 3 -5.60 -16.20 -17.04
CA ALA A 3 -7.07 -16.13 -16.88
C ALA A 3 -7.59 -16.49 -15.46
N GLN A 4 -6.97 -17.48 -14.81
CA GLN A 4 -7.36 -17.88 -13.44
C GLN A 4 -6.95 -16.83 -12.40
N GLU A 5 -5.79 -16.20 -12.56
CA GLU A 5 -5.31 -15.12 -11.69
C GLU A 5 -6.15 -13.85 -11.89
N ASP A 6 -6.50 -13.51 -13.14
CA ASP A 6 -7.40 -12.41 -13.48
C ASP A 6 -8.77 -12.58 -12.81
N ASP A 7 -9.33 -13.79 -12.85
CA ASP A 7 -10.59 -14.11 -12.19
C ASP A 7 -10.48 -14.07 -10.66
N ALA A 8 -9.34 -14.48 -10.09
CA ALA A 8 -9.09 -14.39 -8.67
C ALA A 8 -8.99 -12.91 -8.22
N LEU A 9 -8.19 -12.10 -8.92
CA LEU A 9 -8.03 -10.68 -8.64
C LEU A 9 -9.34 -9.92 -8.81
N ARG A 10 -10.12 -10.20 -9.86
CA ARG A 10 -11.45 -9.58 -10.05
C ARG A 10 -12.40 -9.91 -8.91
N ARG A 11 -12.43 -11.16 -8.45
CA ARG A 11 -13.26 -11.56 -7.30
C ARG A 11 -12.81 -10.90 -6.01
N LEU A 12 -11.50 -10.81 -5.79
CA LEU A 12 -10.90 -10.12 -4.65
C LEU A 12 -11.31 -8.64 -4.60
N ILE A 13 -11.20 -7.94 -5.73
CA ILE A 13 -11.57 -6.52 -5.82
C ILE A 13 -13.04 -6.30 -5.47
N ARG A 14 -13.93 -7.16 -6.00
CA ARG A 14 -15.36 -7.12 -5.69
C ARG A 14 -15.67 -7.47 -4.24
N SER A 15 -15.04 -8.50 -3.68
CA SER A 15 -15.28 -8.87 -2.28
C SER A 15 -14.78 -7.83 -1.28
N ALA A 16 -13.79 -7.02 -1.68
CA ALA A 16 -13.30 -5.89 -0.90
C ALA A 16 -14.17 -4.62 -1.04
N GLY A 17 -15.13 -4.59 -1.98
CA GLY A 17 -15.96 -3.41 -2.26
C GLY A 17 -15.21 -2.29 -2.98
N GLU A 18 -14.19 -2.64 -3.76
CA GLU A 18 -13.32 -1.71 -4.49
C GLU A 18 -13.53 -1.83 -6.01
N GLU A 19 -14.76 -2.09 -6.46
CA GLU A 19 -15.11 -2.30 -7.87
C GLU A 19 -14.70 -1.14 -8.78
N TRP A 20 -14.65 0.08 -8.25
CA TRP A 20 -14.18 1.26 -8.96
C TRP A 20 -12.79 1.08 -9.59
N LEU A 21 -11.94 0.19 -9.05
CA LEU A 21 -10.63 -0.16 -9.60
C LEU A 21 -10.71 -0.79 -10.99
N ILE A 22 -11.81 -1.48 -11.28
CA ILE A 22 -12.03 -2.20 -12.54
C ILE A 22 -13.18 -1.62 -13.38
N GLU A 23 -13.92 -0.65 -12.84
CA GLU A 23 -14.91 0.16 -13.56
C GLU A 23 -14.24 1.32 -14.32
N SER A 24 -13.25 0.97 -15.15
CA SER A 24 -12.55 1.92 -16.03
C SER A 24 -13.22 1.97 -17.40
N PRO A 25 -13.14 3.10 -18.14
CA PRO A 25 -13.47 3.13 -19.57
C PRO A 25 -12.52 2.23 -20.40
N GLU A 26 -11.39 1.81 -19.85
CA GLU A 26 -10.50 0.86 -20.50
C GLU A 26 -11.01 -0.59 -20.46
N PRO A 27 -10.62 -1.45 -21.41
CA PRO A 27 -10.93 -2.87 -21.36
C PRO A 27 -10.44 -3.51 -20.06
N SER A 28 -11.29 -4.29 -19.39
CA SER A 28 -10.99 -4.86 -18.07
C SER A 28 -9.68 -5.65 -18.02
N ASP A 29 -9.33 -6.31 -19.12
CA ASP A 29 -8.13 -7.16 -19.18
C ASP A 29 -6.86 -6.31 -19.14
N LYS A 30 -6.90 -5.09 -19.69
CA LYS A 30 -5.79 -4.14 -19.60
C LYS A 30 -5.64 -3.60 -18.18
N VAL A 31 -6.75 -3.26 -17.55
CA VAL A 31 -6.77 -2.78 -16.16
C VAL A 31 -6.20 -3.83 -15.22
N LEU A 32 -6.70 -5.07 -15.31
CA LEU A 32 -6.21 -6.18 -14.48
C LEU A 32 -4.73 -6.48 -14.75
N ALA A 33 -4.28 -6.40 -16.01
CA ALA A 33 -2.86 -6.54 -16.34
C ALA A 33 -1.99 -5.42 -15.73
N GLY A 34 -2.48 -4.18 -15.72
CA GLY A 34 -1.80 -3.05 -15.06
C GLY A 34 -1.68 -3.27 -13.55
N LEU A 35 -2.77 -3.68 -12.89
CA LEU A 35 -2.76 -3.98 -11.46
C LEU A 35 -1.78 -5.11 -11.10
N ARG A 36 -1.74 -6.19 -11.91
CA ARG A 36 -0.75 -7.26 -11.74
C ARG A 36 0.68 -6.76 -11.92
N SER A 37 0.92 -5.95 -12.95
CA SER A 37 2.25 -5.37 -13.20
C SER A 37 2.71 -4.55 -11.99
N ALA A 38 1.84 -3.72 -11.42
CA ALA A 38 2.15 -2.96 -10.21
C ALA A 38 2.46 -3.87 -9.02
N ILE A 39 1.67 -4.93 -8.81
CA ILE A 39 1.92 -5.93 -7.77
C ILE A 39 3.28 -6.63 -7.96
N ASP A 40 3.61 -7.03 -9.18
CA ASP A 40 4.89 -7.69 -9.51
C ASP A 40 6.08 -6.75 -9.28
N GLU A 41 5.94 -5.47 -9.64
CA GLU A 41 6.96 -4.45 -9.40
C GLU A 41 7.21 -4.22 -7.90
N VAL A 42 6.15 -4.21 -7.09
CA VAL A 42 6.28 -4.10 -5.63
C VAL A 42 6.99 -5.32 -5.05
N ASN A 43 6.64 -6.54 -5.47
CA ASN A 43 7.31 -7.76 -5.02
C ASN A 43 8.80 -7.76 -5.41
N ARG A 44 9.12 -7.32 -6.63
CA ARG A 44 10.52 -7.20 -7.07
C ARG A 44 11.28 -6.20 -6.20
N LEU A 45 10.72 -5.02 -5.97
CA LEU A 45 11.33 -4.00 -5.11
C LEU A 45 11.51 -4.50 -3.67
N ALA A 46 10.52 -5.23 -3.14
CA ALA A 46 10.58 -5.80 -1.80
C ALA A 46 11.70 -6.85 -1.70
N ALA A 47 11.85 -7.71 -2.69
CA ALA A 47 12.94 -8.69 -2.74
C ALA A 47 14.31 -8.02 -2.82
N GLU A 48 14.45 -6.96 -3.62
CA GLU A 48 15.68 -6.18 -3.77
C GLU A 48 16.06 -5.47 -2.45
N ARG A 49 15.10 -4.89 -1.73
CA ARG A 49 15.35 -4.07 -0.54
C ARG A 49 15.43 -4.86 0.77
N LEU A 50 14.58 -5.87 0.93
CA LEU A 50 14.35 -6.57 2.19
C LEU A 50 14.91 -8.00 2.17
N GLY A 51 15.27 -8.52 1.00
CA GLY A 51 15.84 -9.86 0.84
C GLY A 51 14.92 -10.93 1.42
N ARG A 52 15.41 -11.68 2.42
CA ARG A 52 14.65 -12.77 3.06
C ARG A 52 13.44 -12.29 3.86
N SER A 53 13.42 -11.03 4.26
CA SER A 53 12.30 -10.42 4.98
C SER A 53 11.25 -9.81 4.05
N SER A 54 11.39 -10.01 2.73
CA SER A 54 10.44 -9.49 1.74
C SER A 54 9.05 -10.09 1.96
N PRO A 55 8.01 -9.26 2.10
CA PRO A 55 6.64 -9.75 2.00
C PRO A 55 6.41 -10.36 0.62
N ARG A 56 5.47 -11.29 0.56
CA ARG A 56 4.97 -11.86 -0.69
C ARG A 56 3.55 -11.36 -0.90
N ILE A 57 3.40 -10.40 -1.79
CA ILE A 57 2.16 -9.70 -2.09
C ILE A 57 1.68 -10.23 -3.45
N ASP A 58 1.30 -11.49 -3.58
CA ASP A 58 0.74 -12.03 -4.83
C ASP A 58 -0.78 -12.21 -4.69
N VAL A 59 -1.46 -12.47 -5.82
CA VAL A 59 -2.93 -12.60 -5.81
C VAL A 59 -3.38 -13.68 -4.82
N ASP A 60 -2.69 -14.80 -4.76
CA ASP A 60 -3.00 -15.90 -3.82
C ASP A 60 -2.78 -15.48 -2.36
N SER A 61 -1.72 -14.73 -2.05
CA SER A 61 -1.49 -14.23 -0.69
C SER A 61 -2.53 -13.19 -0.28
N LEU A 62 -2.93 -12.31 -1.20
CA LEU A 62 -4.00 -11.34 -0.97
C LEU A 62 -5.36 -12.02 -0.76
N VAL A 63 -5.68 -13.07 -1.51
CA VAL A 63 -6.90 -13.88 -1.29
C VAL A 63 -6.90 -14.52 0.10
N ARG A 64 -5.77 -15.12 0.52
CA ARG A 64 -5.66 -15.67 1.89
C ARG A 64 -5.74 -14.60 2.96
N GLU A 65 -5.15 -13.42 2.72
CA GLU A 65 -5.20 -12.31 3.66
C GLU A 65 -6.61 -11.73 3.75
N GLN A 66 -7.41 -11.74 2.68
CA GLN A 66 -8.80 -11.28 2.69
C GLN A 66 -9.66 -12.06 3.69
N GLU A 67 -9.40 -13.37 3.84
CA GLU A 67 -10.09 -14.21 4.81
C GLU A 67 -9.69 -13.91 6.27
N ARG A 68 -8.46 -13.42 6.48
CA ARG A 68 -7.89 -13.16 7.81
C ARG A 68 -8.11 -11.72 8.27
N ASN A 69 -7.87 -10.78 7.39
CA ASN A 69 -7.94 -9.35 7.62
C ASN A 69 -8.43 -8.64 6.33
N PRO A 70 -9.75 -8.65 6.08
CA PRO A 70 -10.33 -8.03 4.88
C PRO A 70 -10.08 -6.53 4.80
N HIS A 71 -9.92 -5.85 5.95
CA HIS A 71 -9.64 -4.43 5.99
C HIS A 71 -8.24 -4.09 5.49
N LYS A 72 -7.25 -4.91 5.81
CA LYS A 72 -5.88 -4.77 5.29
C LYS A 72 -5.83 -4.90 3.78
N VAL A 73 -6.49 -5.91 3.21
CA VAL A 73 -6.54 -6.09 1.75
C VAL A 73 -7.26 -4.93 1.08
N ARG A 74 -8.40 -4.50 1.64
CA ARG A 74 -9.13 -3.33 1.16
C ARG A 74 -8.26 -2.07 1.13
N ALA A 75 -7.55 -1.78 2.22
CA ALA A 75 -6.65 -0.63 2.31
C ALA A 75 -5.51 -0.72 1.28
N PHE A 76 -4.94 -1.91 1.06
CA PHE A 76 -3.93 -2.11 0.03
C PHE A 76 -4.49 -1.89 -1.38
N LEU A 77 -5.69 -2.39 -1.68
CA LEU A 77 -6.36 -2.18 -2.97
C LEU A 77 -6.67 -0.70 -3.23
N GLN A 78 -7.08 0.05 -2.21
CA GLN A 78 -7.25 1.50 -2.31
C GLN A 78 -5.95 2.21 -2.65
N ALA A 79 -4.83 1.82 -2.01
CA ALA A 79 -3.52 2.37 -2.34
C ALA A 79 -3.11 1.99 -3.76
N LEU A 80 -3.33 0.73 -4.17
CA LEU A 80 -3.04 0.23 -5.52
C LEU A 80 -3.74 1.04 -6.62
N GLY A 81 -4.97 1.47 -6.39
CA GLY A 81 -5.67 2.36 -7.32
C GLY A 81 -5.33 3.85 -7.21
N SER A 82 -4.56 4.24 -6.20
CA SER A 82 -4.27 5.65 -5.90
C SER A 82 -2.83 6.07 -6.23
N THR A 83 -1.90 5.12 -6.37
CA THR A 83 -0.50 5.39 -6.73
C THR A 83 0.02 4.36 -7.73
N GLU A 84 0.88 4.82 -8.63
CA GLU A 84 1.65 3.95 -9.53
C GLU A 84 3.06 3.68 -8.97
N SER A 85 3.43 4.25 -7.83
CA SER A 85 4.80 4.21 -7.31
C SER A 85 5.03 2.94 -6.48
N PRO A 86 5.86 1.98 -6.94
CA PRO A 86 6.07 0.71 -6.22
C PRO A 86 6.66 0.93 -4.82
N GLU A 87 7.48 1.97 -4.65
CA GLU A 87 8.06 2.33 -3.36
C GLU A 87 6.99 2.75 -2.34
N MET A 88 5.97 3.48 -2.79
CA MET A 88 4.86 3.88 -1.93
C MET A 88 3.90 2.72 -1.64
N LEU A 89 3.64 1.84 -2.61
CA LEU A 89 2.83 0.64 -2.38
C LEU A 89 3.50 -0.31 -1.39
N LEU A 90 4.83 -0.49 -1.48
CA LEU A 90 5.59 -1.25 -0.50
C LEU A 90 5.48 -0.60 0.88
N MET A 91 5.68 0.72 0.98
CA MET A 91 5.51 1.45 2.24
C MET A 91 4.13 1.21 2.88
N VAL A 92 3.05 1.33 2.09
CA VAL A 92 1.69 1.07 2.58
C VAL A 92 1.56 -0.35 3.11
N TRP A 93 2.06 -1.36 2.37
CA TRP A 93 2.02 -2.74 2.84
C TRP A 93 2.75 -2.93 4.16
N ARG A 94 3.92 -2.30 4.34
CA ARG A 94 4.71 -2.36 5.57
C ARG A 94 3.98 -1.72 6.76
N ILE A 95 3.32 -0.60 6.54
CA ILE A 95 2.44 0.02 7.55
C ILE A 95 1.31 -0.95 7.93
N LEU A 96 0.68 -1.59 6.94
CA LEU A 96 -0.36 -2.59 7.15
C LEU A 96 0.13 -3.89 7.83
N GLU A 97 1.43 -4.15 7.84
CA GLU A 97 2.09 -5.20 8.63
C GLU A 97 2.43 -4.76 10.06
N GLY A 98 2.02 -3.54 10.45
CA GLY A 98 2.20 -2.99 11.80
C GLY A 98 3.48 -2.19 11.99
N ARG A 99 4.17 -1.79 10.91
CA ARG A 99 5.32 -0.88 11.03
C ARG A 99 4.81 0.52 11.36
N GLY A 100 5.24 1.04 12.50
CA GLY A 100 4.93 2.41 12.92
C GLY A 100 5.57 3.45 12.00
N ILE A 101 4.89 4.58 11.81
CA ILE A 101 5.44 5.72 11.07
C ILE A 101 6.30 6.53 12.03
N GLN A 102 7.58 6.69 11.70
CA GLN A 102 8.53 7.48 12.50
C GLN A 102 8.54 8.95 12.07
N SER A 103 8.51 9.21 10.76
CA SER A 103 8.45 10.56 10.24
C SER A 103 7.86 10.60 8.83
N VAL A 104 7.20 11.72 8.53
CA VAL A 104 6.74 12.08 7.18
C VAL A 104 7.28 13.47 6.88
N HIS A 105 8.02 13.61 5.79
CA HIS A 105 8.54 14.87 5.29
C HIS A 105 8.01 15.12 3.89
N LEU A 106 7.23 16.18 3.74
CA LEU A 106 6.62 16.59 2.47
C LEU A 106 7.14 17.98 2.09
N GLU A 107 7.82 18.08 0.96
CA GLU A 107 8.17 19.36 0.36
C GLU A 107 7.39 19.58 -0.91
N TYR A 108 6.76 20.75 -1.01
CA TYR A 108 6.07 21.17 -2.22
C TYR A 108 6.41 22.61 -2.56
N ARG A 109 6.73 22.84 -3.82
CA ARG A 109 6.89 24.16 -4.40
C ARG A 109 6.15 24.22 -5.72
N LEU A 110 5.17 25.11 -5.79
CA LEU A 110 4.33 25.31 -6.98
C LEU A 110 5.16 25.37 -8.25
N GLN A 111 4.85 24.47 -9.19
CA GLN A 111 5.50 24.33 -10.50
C GLN A 111 7.04 24.15 -10.44
N LYS A 112 7.59 23.67 -9.32
CA LYS A 112 9.04 23.52 -9.15
C LYS A 112 9.44 22.15 -8.61
N THR A 113 8.99 21.80 -7.40
CA THR A 113 9.46 20.60 -6.72
C THR A 113 8.34 19.93 -5.95
N PHE A 114 8.40 18.61 -5.91
CA PHE A 114 7.64 17.78 -4.99
C PHE A 114 8.57 16.68 -4.48
N SER A 115 8.56 16.46 -3.17
CA SER A 115 9.18 15.29 -2.55
C SER A 115 8.33 14.83 -1.37
N LEU A 116 8.10 13.54 -1.29
CA LEU A 116 7.51 12.86 -0.16
C LEU A 116 8.53 11.86 0.36
N HIS A 117 8.86 11.94 1.64
CA HIS A 117 9.72 11.00 2.32
C HIS A 117 8.99 10.46 3.55
N VAL A 118 8.95 9.15 3.69
CA VAL A 118 8.35 8.48 4.85
C VAL A 118 9.38 7.54 5.44
N CYS A 119 9.58 7.62 6.75
CA CYS A 119 10.45 6.73 7.50
C CYS A 119 9.59 5.86 8.40
N LEU A 120 9.71 4.54 8.27
CA LEU A 120 9.02 3.58 9.11
C LEU A 120 9.98 3.05 10.18
N GLN A 121 9.44 2.85 11.38
CA GLN A 121 10.17 2.32 12.51
C GLN A 121 10.71 0.92 12.21
N SER A 122 11.98 0.74 12.50
CA SER A 122 12.59 -0.57 12.57
C SER A 122 11.99 -1.43 13.68
N VAL A 123 12.03 -2.75 13.48
CA VAL A 123 11.71 -3.74 14.49
C VAL A 123 13.03 -4.41 14.88
N HIS A 124 13.35 -4.41 16.17
CA HIS A 124 14.50 -5.13 16.74
C HIS A 124 15.90 -4.78 16.19
N GLY A 125 16.26 -3.49 16.18
CA GLY A 125 17.65 -3.05 15.95
C GLY A 125 18.11 -3.06 14.49
N GLU A 126 17.20 -3.31 13.54
CA GLU A 126 17.44 -3.03 12.12
C GLU A 126 17.49 -1.50 11.87
N PRO A 127 18.01 -1.03 10.73
CA PRO A 127 17.85 0.37 10.34
C PRO A 127 16.39 0.69 10.00
N ASP A 128 15.98 1.94 10.24
CA ASP A 128 14.65 2.42 9.84
C ASP A 128 14.46 2.32 8.31
N GLU A 129 13.25 1.96 7.89
CA GLU A 129 12.91 1.77 6.48
C GLU A 129 12.51 3.11 5.85
N LYS A 130 13.25 3.55 4.82
CA LYS A 130 13.05 4.87 4.19
C LYS A 130 12.39 4.75 2.82
N TYR A 131 11.30 5.45 2.62
CA TYR A 131 10.53 5.46 1.39
C TYR A 131 10.49 6.87 0.82
N LYS A 132 10.61 7.02 -0.50
CA LYS A 132 10.54 8.32 -1.15
C LYS A 132 9.71 8.31 -2.44
N SER A 133 9.09 9.44 -2.75
CA SER A 133 8.46 9.68 -4.04
C SER A 133 8.65 11.13 -4.50
N ALA A 134 8.77 11.32 -5.81
CA ALA A 134 8.72 12.61 -6.48
C ALA A 134 7.41 12.82 -7.27
N ASN A 135 6.47 11.86 -7.22
CA ASN A 135 5.17 11.95 -7.85
C ASN A 135 4.17 12.66 -6.92
N VAL A 136 3.69 13.84 -7.32
CA VAL A 136 2.74 14.64 -6.53
C VAL A 136 1.45 13.91 -6.20
N TYR A 137 1.02 12.96 -7.06
CA TYR A 137 -0.19 12.19 -6.82
C TYR A 137 -0.06 11.27 -5.60
N ASP A 138 1.15 10.88 -5.21
CA ASP A 138 1.36 10.00 -4.04
C ASP A 138 1.04 10.68 -2.71
N ALA A 139 0.93 12.02 -2.69
CA ALA A 139 0.41 12.73 -1.52
C ALA A 139 -1.02 12.29 -1.15
N VAL A 140 -1.78 11.73 -2.10
CA VAL A 140 -3.10 11.15 -1.83
C VAL A 140 -3.03 10.03 -0.80
N LEU A 141 -1.90 9.31 -0.70
CA LEU A 141 -1.73 8.21 0.25
C LEU A 141 -1.75 8.68 1.70
N LEU A 142 -1.41 9.95 1.95
CA LEU A 142 -1.47 10.53 3.29
C LEU A 142 -2.90 10.55 3.84
N ARG A 143 -3.93 10.55 2.98
CA ARG A 143 -5.34 10.45 3.41
C ARG A 143 -5.69 9.07 3.99
N HIS A 144 -4.89 8.05 3.67
CA HIS A 144 -5.06 6.69 4.15
C HIS A 144 -4.27 6.45 5.44
N LEU A 145 -3.52 7.44 5.92
CA LEU A 145 -2.90 7.44 7.24
C LEU A 145 -3.91 7.99 8.26
N GLY A 146 -3.99 7.35 9.42
CA GLY A 146 -4.72 7.86 10.57
C GLY A 146 -4.07 9.14 11.07
N ILE A 147 -4.84 10.22 11.18
CA ILE A 147 -4.40 11.49 11.75
C ILE A 147 -5.11 11.67 13.08
N MET A 148 -4.35 11.74 14.18
CA MET A 148 -4.89 11.95 15.51
C MET A 148 -3.98 12.85 16.34
N THR A 149 -4.39 13.12 17.58
CA THR A 149 -3.59 13.86 18.57
C THR A 149 -3.53 13.07 19.87
N MET A 150 -2.34 12.96 20.47
CA MET A 150 -2.15 12.43 21.83
C MET A 150 -1.36 13.48 22.61
N ASP A 151 -1.85 13.86 23.78
CA ASP A 151 -1.21 14.90 24.62
C ASP A 151 -0.90 16.22 23.86
N ASN A 152 -1.80 16.62 22.96
CA ASN A 152 -1.68 17.78 22.04
C ASN A 152 -0.55 17.68 21.00
N GLU A 153 0.07 16.53 20.83
CA GLU A 153 1.05 16.27 19.78
C GLU A 153 0.39 15.50 18.62
N PRO A 154 0.69 15.87 17.36
CA PRO A 154 0.13 15.20 16.20
C PRO A 154 0.72 13.79 16.05
N ILE A 155 -0.16 12.82 15.79
CA ILE A 155 0.20 11.45 15.46
C ILE A 155 -0.29 11.16 14.04
N LEU A 156 0.63 10.70 13.21
CA LEU A 156 0.32 9.99 11.98
C LEU A 156 0.54 8.51 12.26
N ASP A 157 -0.54 7.74 12.27
CA ASP A 157 -0.48 6.30 12.50
C ASP A 157 -1.08 5.53 11.33
N GLY A 158 -0.68 4.26 11.20
CA GLY A 158 -1.22 3.36 10.19
C GLY A 158 -2.70 3.06 10.40
N PHE A 159 -3.26 2.27 9.48
CA PHE A 159 -4.58 1.70 9.64
C PHE A 159 -4.53 0.65 10.78
N TYR A 160 -5.20 0.92 11.91
CA TYR A 160 -5.48 -0.10 12.91
C TYR A 160 -6.69 -0.92 12.44
N PRO A 161 -6.55 -2.21 12.10
CA PRO A 161 -7.68 -3.10 12.28
C PRO A 161 -7.99 -3.06 13.78
N PHE A 162 -9.17 -2.57 14.18
CA PHE A 162 -9.61 -2.75 15.56
C PHE A 162 -9.52 -4.24 15.88
N ASP A 163 -8.62 -4.62 16.77
CA ASP A 163 -8.58 -5.97 17.30
C ASP A 163 -9.86 -6.11 18.13
N THR A 164 -10.87 -6.80 17.62
CA THR A 164 -12.13 -7.04 18.34
C THR A 164 -11.97 -8.13 19.40
N SER A 165 -10.78 -8.28 19.98
CA SER A 165 -10.55 -9.16 21.11
C SER A 165 -10.76 -8.37 22.42
N GLU A 166 -12.05 -8.24 22.78
CA GLU A 166 -12.48 -8.19 24.19
C GLU A 166 -12.78 -9.61 24.69
#